data_AF-A0A2D4FPV2-F1
#
_entry.id   AF-A0A2D4FPV2-F1
#
_cell.length_a   1.000
_cell.length_b   1.000
_cell.length_c   1.000
_cell.angle_alpha   90.00
_cell.angle_beta   90.00
_cell.angle_gamma   90.00
#
_symmetry.space_group_name_H-M   'P 1'
#
loop_
_entity.id
_entity.type
_entity.pdbx_description
1 polymer ?
#
loop_
_entity_poly.entity_id
_entity_poly.type
_entity_poly.pdbx_seq_one_letter_code
_entity_poly.pdbx_strand_id
1 'polypeptide(L)'
;LSIMSQYLCTVNKGFTIPGRAFVPKPEVDVTLVHFTPLVEPKIKQPFKMVEKVVQSIFQYRRKFCHHGARILFPEADRLEKTKQLLMEADVDPTLYPPQLSLFQFKNLCNVYRKMCDEDPDLFAYNYREELKKKKESKFKRTDKDYYFLS
;
A
#
# COMPACT_ATOMS: atom_id res chain seq x y z
N LEU A 1 -3.74 7.20 -4.96
CA LEU A 1 -3.59 8.61 -5.38
C LEU A 1 -4.12 9.59 -4.33
N SER A 2 -5.35 9.42 -3.80
CA SER A 2 -5.93 10.36 -2.82
C SER A 2 -5.04 10.58 -1.59
N ILE A 3 -4.62 9.52 -0.91
CA ILE A 3 -3.72 9.64 0.25
C ILE A 3 -2.40 10.34 -0.13
N MET A 4 -1.74 9.88 -1.19
CA MET A 4 -0.45 10.42 -1.66
C MET A 4 -0.49 11.90 -2.02
N SER A 5 -1.63 12.41 -2.49
CA SER A 5 -1.78 13.83 -2.80
C SER A 5 -2.21 14.65 -1.59
N GLN A 6 -3.20 14.18 -0.84
CA GLN A 6 -3.83 14.93 0.25
C GLN A 6 -2.96 15.05 1.51
N TYR A 7 -1.91 14.22 1.64
CA TYR A 7 -0.93 14.35 2.73
C TYR A 7 0.10 15.45 2.47
N LEU A 8 0.34 15.80 1.20
CA LEU A 8 1.28 16.83 0.78
C LEU A 8 0.59 18.13 0.37
N CYS A 9 -0.64 18.05 -0.15
CA CYS A 9 -1.34 19.18 -0.74
C CYS A 9 -2.77 19.30 -0.22
N THR A 10 -3.29 20.53 -0.22
CA THR A 10 -4.73 20.77 -0.32
C THR A 10 -5.14 20.51 -1.77
N VAL A 11 -6.09 19.59 -1.96
CA VAL A 11 -6.55 19.17 -3.29
C VAL A 11 -7.99 19.65 -3.49
N ASN A 12 -8.17 20.63 -4.38
CA ASN A 12 -9.48 21.20 -4.68
C ASN A 12 -9.93 20.72 -6.07
N LYS A 13 -11.07 20.04 -6.12
CA LYS A 13 -11.72 19.69 -7.39
C LYS A 13 -12.41 20.95 -7.92
N GLY A 14 -11.95 21.45 -9.07
CA GLY A 14 -12.59 22.53 -9.79
C GLY A 14 -13.82 22.02 -10.54
N PHE A 15 -14.04 22.57 -11.74
CA PHE A 15 -15.13 22.15 -12.60
C PHE A 15 -14.71 21.04 -13.57
N THR A 16 -15.72 20.34 -14.09
CA THR A 16 -15.55 19.31 -15.14
C THR A 16 -15.87 19.93 -16.50
N ILE A 17 -14.97 19.74 -17.45
CA ILE A 17 -15.10 20.14 -18.84
C ILE A 17 -15.57 18.91 -19.64
N PRO A 18 -16.73 18.98 -20.32
CA PRO A 18 -17.20 17.88 -21.15
C PRO A 18 -16.19 17.53 -22.25
N GLY A 19 -15.97 16.25 -22.51
CA GLY A 19 -15.01 15.79 -23.53
C GLY A 19 -15.28 16.40 -24.91
N ARG A 20 -16.55 16.66 -25.25
CA ARG A 20 -16.95 17.32 -26.51
C ARG A 20 -16.38 18.74 -26.71
N ALA A 21 -15.83 19.37 -25.67
CA ALA A 21 -15.22 20.69 -25.78
C ALA A 21 -13.76 20.65 -26.30
N PHE A 22 -13.17 19.46 -26.48
CA PHE A 22 -11.79 19.28 -26.95
C PHE A 22 -11.73 18.79 -28.40
N VAL A 23 -10.62 19.08 -29.09
CA VAL A 23 -10.33 18.61 -30.46
C VAL A 23 -8.92 17.99 -30.50
N PRO A 24 -8.76 16.71 -30.88
CA PRO A 24 -9.84 15.73 -31.14
C PRO A 24 -10.62 15.40 -29.85
N LYS A 25 -11.89 14.98 -30.01
CA LYS A 25 -12.78 14.67 -28.89
C LYS A 25 -12.30 13.39 -28.15
N PRO A 26 -11.99 13.45 -26.84
CA PRO A 26 -11.72 12.27 -26.03
C PRO A 26 -12.99 11.48 -25.68
N GLU A 27 -12.82 10.22 -25.26
CA GLU A 27 -13.91 9.34 -24.80
C GLU A 27 -14.43 9.66 -23.40
N VAL A 28 -13.69 10.49 -22.64
CA VAL A 28 -13.97 10.82 -21.24
C VAL A 28 -14.01 12.33 -21.02
N ASP A 29 -14.70 12.75 -19.96
CA ASP A 29 -14.67 14.14 -19.50
C ASP A 29 -13.37 14.47 -18.74
N VAL A 30 -13.02 15.74 -18.71
CA VAL A 30 -11.79 16.24 -18.06
C VAL A 30 -12.16 17.03 -16.81
N THR A 31 -11.56 16.73 -15.67
CA THR A 31 -11.76 17.51 -14.43
C THR A 31 -10.52 18.35 -14.15
N LEU A 32 -10.69 19.66 -13.96
CA LEU A 32 -9.63 20.52 -13.44
C LEU A 32 -9.44 20.26 -11.94
N VAL A 33 -8.21 19.96 -11.52
CA VAL A 33 -7.87 19.74 -10.11
C VAL A 33 -6.73 20.68 -9.74
N HIS A 34 -6.93 21.48 -8.69
CA HIS A 34 -5.93 22.40 -8.17
C HIS A 34 -5.21 21.77 -6.97
N PHE A 35 -3.88 21.76 -7.00
CA PHE A 35 -3.03 21.26 -5.93
C PHE A 35 -2.25 22.41 -5.33
N THR A 36 -2.44 22.67 -4.05
CA THR A 36 -1.65 23.66 -3.29
C THR A 36 -0.82 22.91 -2.25
N PRO A 37 0.53 22.91 -2.33
CA PRO A 37 1.37 22.29 -1.32
C PRO A 37 1.05 22.81 0.09
N LEU A 38 1.01 21.91 1.05
CA LEU A 38 0.86 22.25 2.46
C LEU A 38 2.20 22.78 2.99
N VAL A 39 2.13 23.76 3.90
CA VAL A 39 3.31 24.24 4.64
C VAL A 39 3.92 23.09 5.46
N GLU A 40 3.06 22.30 6.11
CA GLU A 40 3.48 21.07 6.78
C GLU A 40 2.74 19.85 6.20
N PRO A 41 3.45 18.78 5.82
CA PRO A 41 2.81 17.56 5.36
C PRO A 41 2.10 16.87 6.53
N LYS A 42 0.93 16.28 6.26
CA LYS A 42 0.12 15.59 7.28
C LYS A 42 0.76 14.29 7.75
N ILE A 43 1.63 13.71 6.93
CA ILE A 43 2.47 12.55 7.28
C ILE A 43 3.93 12.99 7.14
N LYS A 44 4.67 13.00 8.26
CA LYS A 44 6.07 13.42 8.35
C LYS A 44 7.00 12.18 8.29
N GLN A 45 6.87 11.40 7.22
CA GLN A 45 7.70 10.20 6.97
C GLN A 45 8.29 10.27 5.55
N PRO A 46 9.40 9.56 5.26
CA PRO A 46 9.99 9.55 3.92
C PRO A 46 8.98 9.13 2.85
N PHE A 47 9.01 9.81 1.69
CA PHE A 47 8.04 9.57 0.61
C PHE A 47 7.91 8.10 0.23
N LYS A 48 9.04 7.38 0.09
CA LYS A 48 9.06 5.96 -0.27
C LYS A 48 8.43 5.05 0.78
N MET A 49 8.46 5.45 2.05
CA MET A 49 7.79 4.73 3.12
C MET A 49 6.28 4.91 3.05
N VAL A 50 5.82 6.16 2.91
CA VAL A 50 4.39 6.46 2.74
C VAL A 50 3.85 5.75 1.49
N GLU A 51 4.58 5.82 0.38
CA GLU A 51 4.27 5.12 -0.87
C GLU A 51 4.13 3.61 -0.65
N LYS A 52 5.11 2.97 -0.01
CA LYS A 52 5.09 1.52 0.28
C LYS A 52 3.90 1.11 1.13
N VAL A 53 3.63 1.82 2.23
CA VAL A 53 2.52 1.53 3.13
C VAL A 53 1.17 1.71 2.41
N VAL A 54 0.98 2.85 1.73
CA VAL A 54 -0.26 3.14 0.99
C VAL A 54 -0.50 2.12 -0.12
N GLN A 55 0.54 1.80 -0.90
CA GLN A 55 0.43 0.80 -1.96
C GLN A 55 0.04 -0.57 -1.43
N SER A 56 0.69 -1.02 -0.35
CA SER A 56 0.42 -2.31 0.28
C SER A 56 -1.02 -2.42 0.78
N ILE A 57 -1.50 -1.40 1.50
CA ILE A 57 -2.88 -1.36 2.03
C ILE A 57 -3.90 -1.36 0.89
N PHE A 58 -3.68 -0.59 -0.19
CA PHE A 58 -4.61 -0.52 -1.31
C PHE A 58 -4.48 -1.67 -2.33
N GLN A 59 -3.51 -2.58 -2.18
CA GLN A 59 -3.29 -3.71 -3.09
C GLN A 59 -4.55 -4.57 -3.27
N TYR A 60 -5.37 -4.71 -2.21
CA TYR A 60 -6.60 -5.51 -2.22
C TYR A 60 -7.82 -4.66 -1.84
N ARG A 61 -8.24 -3.75 -2.75
CA ARG A 61 -9.33 -2.78 -2.48
C ARG A 61 -10.68 -3.40 -2.05
N ARG A 62 -10.93 -4.66 -2.42
CA ARG A 62 -12.17 -5.42 -2.10
C ARG A 62 -12.00 -6.40 -0.93
N LYS A 63 -10.89 -6.31 -0.19
CA LYS A 63 -10.62 -7.10 1.02
C LYS A 63 -10.38 -6.14 2.18
N PHE A 64 -10.51 -6.65 3.40
CA PHE A 64 -10.17 -5.88 4.60
C PHE A 64 -8.68 -5.48 4.61
N CYS A 65 -8.36 -4.35 5.21
CA CYS A 65 -7.06 -3.70 5.14
C CYS A 65 -5.93 -4.58 5.69
N HIS A 66 -6.21 -5.50 6.64
CA HIS A 66 -5.22 -6.44 7.14
C HIS A 66 -4.66 -7.38 6.04
N HIS A 67 -5.40 -7.61 4.95
CA HIS A 67 -4.88 -8.34 3.79
C HIS A 67 -3.80 -7.54 3.03
N GLY A 68 -3.90 -6.22 3.01
CA GLY A 68 -2.88 -5.34 2.45
C GLY A 68 -1.74 -5.06 3.43
N ALA A 69 -2.03 -4.97 4.73
CA ALA A 69 -1.01 -4.75 5.75
C ALA A 69 -0.02 -5.93 5.83
N ARG A 70 -0.52 -7.17 5.72
CA ARG A 70 0.30 -8.38 5.85
C ARG A 70 1.41 -8.52 4.82
N ILE A 71 1.29 -7.89 3.65
CA ILE A 71 2.31 -7.98 2.59
C ILE A 71 3.51 -7.06 2.84
N LEU A 72 3.46 -6.26 3.92
CA LEU A 72 4.62 -5.53 4.43
C LEU A 72 5.58 -6.42 5.21
N PHE A 73 5.16 -7.63 5.57
CA PHE A 73 5.89 -8.50 6.49
C PHE A 73 6.23 -9.87 5.86
N PRO A 74 7.45 -10.39 6.10
CA PRO A 74 7.83 -11.76 5.78
C PRO A 74 6.84 -12.78 6.32
N GLU A 75 6.73 -13.95 5.70
CA GLU A 75 5.77 -14.96 6.15
C GLU A 75 6.02 -15.44 7.58
N ALA A 76 7.28 -15.52 8.01
CA ALA A 76 7.69 -16.06 9.30
C ALA A 76 7.02 -15.36 10.49
N ASP A 77 6.84 -14.04 10.41
CA ASP A 77 6.33 -13.17 11.48
C ASP A 77 5.09 -12.37 11.06
N ARG A 78 4.55 -12.65 9.87
CA ARG A 78 3.47 -11.89 9.22
C ARG A 78 2.28 -11.65 10.12
N LEU A 79 1.79 -12.69 10.79
CA LEU A 79 0.56 -12.62 11.57
C LEU A 79 0.74 -11.68 12.77
N GLU A 80 1.84 -11.85 13.51
CA GLU A 80 2.17 -11.10 14.70
C GLU A 80 2.47 -9.63 14.37
N LYS A 81 3.37 -9.37 13.42
CA LYS A 81 3.71 -8.01 13.01
C LYS A 81 2.54 -7.26 12.39
N THR A 82 1.66 -7.93 11.63
CA THR A 82 0.43 -7.30 11.11
C THR A 82 -0.52 -6.89 12.23
N LYS A 83 -0.72 -7.79 13.21
CA LYS A 83 -1.58 -7.50 14.36
C LYS A 83 -1.02 -6.34 15.17
N GLN A 84 0.29 -6.35 15.43
CA GLN A 84 1.00 -5.28 16.12
C GLN A 84 0.85 -3.95 15.38
N LEU A 85 1.11 -3.92 14.06
CA LEU A 85 0.99 -2.72 13.23
C LEU A 85 -0.40 -2.09 13.32
N LEU A 86 -1.46 -2.89 13.15
CA LEU A 86 -2.83 -2.40 13.14
C LEU A 86 -3.29 -1.95 14.53
N MET A 87 -2.89 -2.68 15.57
CA MET A 87 -3.21 -2.34 16.96
C MET A 87 -2.52 -1.04 17.41
N GLU A 88 -1.21 -0.92 17.20
CA GLU A 88 -0.46 0.29 17.57
C GLU A 88 -0.85 1.51 16.72
N ALA A 89 -1.31 1.29 15.48
CA ALA A 89 -1.76 2.37 14.62
C ALA A 89 -3.22 2.81 14.88
N ASP A 90 -3.94 2.13 15.78
CA ASP A 90 -5.37 2.33 16.06
C ASP A 90 -6.22 2.19 14.78
N VAL A 91 -6.02 1.07 14.08
CA VAL A 91 -6.73 0.74 12.83
C VAL A 91 -7.49 -0.56 13.00
N ASP A 92 -8.81 -0.49 12.81
CA ASP A 92 -9.66 -1.68 12.78
C ASP A 92 -9.28 -2.58 11.57
N PRO A 93 -8.86 -3.84 11.81
CA PRO A 93 -8.41 -4.77 10.77
C PRO A 93 -9.50 -5.18 9.78
N THR A 94 -10.77 -4.89 10.09
CA THR A 94 -11.95 -5.21 9.28
C THR A 94 -12.40 -4.07 8.37
N LEU A 95 -11.76 -2.90 8.44
CA LEU A 95 -12.04 -1.82 7.49
C LEU A 95 -11.50 -2.14 6.10
N TYR A 96 -12.23 -1.75 5.07
CA TYR A 96 -11.72 -1.76 3.70
C TYR A 96 -10.76 -0.58 3.46
N PRO A 97 -9.73 -0.72 2.58
CA PRO A 97 -8.75 0.34 2.33
C PRO A 97 -9.32 1.74 2.06
N PRO A 98 -10.42 1.92 1.29
CA PRO A 98 -11.01 3.25 1.05
C PRO A 98 -11.65 3.89 2.29
N GLN A 99 -11.93 3.12 3.34
CA GLN A 99 -12.52 3.63 4.59
C GLN A 99 -11.46 4.18 5.55
N LEU A 100 -10.18 3.87 5.32
CA LEU A 100 -9.10 4.36 6.18
C LEU A 100 -8.88 5.86 5.97
N SER A 101 -8.83 6.59 7.09
CA SER A 101 -8.59 8.02 7.08
C SER A 101 -7.11 8.35 6.87
N LEU A 102 -6.82 9.60 6.50
CA LEU A 102 -5.46 10.08 6.38
C LEU A 102 -4.68 10.05 7.70
N PHE A 103 -5.39 10.22 8.83
CA PHE A 103 -4.82 10.08 10.16
C PHE A 103 -4.41 8.64 10.45
N GLN A 104 -5.23 7.65 10.07
CA GLN A 104 -4.86 6.24 10.19
C GLN A 104 -3.65 5.90 9.32
N PHE A 105 -3.55 6.46 8.10
CA PHE A 105 -2.33 6.30 7.28
C PHE A 105 -1.10 6.94 7.92
N LYS A 106 -1.23 8.11 8.58
CA LYS A 106 -0.15 8.72 9.37
C LYS A 106 0.34 7.76 10.46
N ASN A 107 -0.58 7.18 11.23
CA ASN A 107 -0.25 6.25 12.31
C ASN A 107 0.41 4.98 11.78
N LEU A 108 -0.15 4.37 10.72
CA LEU A 108 0.44 3.21 10.05
C LEU A 108 1.88 3.48 9.60
N CYS A 109 2.15 4.64 8.99
CA CYS A 109 3.50 4.99 8.57
C CYS A 109 4.43 5.20 9.78
N ASN A 110 3.96 5.82 10.86
CA ASN A 110 4.77 6.04 12.06
C ASN A 110 5.11 4.73 12.78
N VAL A 111 4.15 3.80 12.90
CA VAL A 111 4.39 2.49 13.52
C VAL A 111 5.29 1.64 12.64
N TYR A 112 5.01 1.57 11.33
CA TYR A 112 5.87 0.84 10.40
C TYR A 112 7.29 1.40 10.38
N ARG A 113 7.46 2.73 10.53
CA ARG A 113 8.78 3.35 10.67
C ARG A 113 9.56 2.77 11.85
N LYS A 114 8.94 2.73 13.04
CA LYS A 114 9.54 2.15 14.24
C LYS A 114 9.96 0.69 14.03
N MET A 115 9.07 -0.11 13.42
CA MET A 115 9.38 -1.50 13.08
C MET A 115 10.57 -1.63 12.12
N CYS A 116 10.72 -0.72 11.15
CA CYS A 116 11.89 -0.69 10.26
C CYS A 116 13.16 -0.20 10.95
N ASP A 117 13.05 0.64 11.98
CA ASP A 117 14.21 1.08 12.76
C ASP A 117 14.72 -0.08 13.66
N GLU A 118 13.84 -1.00 14.08
CA GLU A 118 14.18 -2.23 14.81
C GLU A 118 14.70 -3.36 13.88
N ASP A 119 14.13 -3.47 12.68
CA ASP A 119 14.47 -4.47 11.65
C ASP A 119 14.77 -3.77 10.32
N PRO A 120 16.04 -3.41 10.05
CA PRO A 120 16.42 -2.66 8.85
C PRO A 120 16.06 -3.35 7.52
N ASP A 121 16.03 -4.69 7.49
CA ASP A 121 15.72 -5.47 6.30
C ASP A 121 14.24 -5.40 5.91
N LEU A 122 13.38 -5.04 6.87
CA LEU A 122 11.93 -4.95 6.67
C LEU A 122 11.55 -3.91 5.61
N PHE A 123 12.30 -2.81 5.51
CA PHE A 123 12.01 -1.81 4.48
C PHE A 123 12.37 -2.29 3.08
N ALA A 124 13.41 -3.12 2.95
CA ALA A 124 13.80 -3.74 1.67
C ALA A 124 12.92 -4.94 1.30
N TYR A 125 12.23 -5.56 2.26
CA TYR A 125 11.37 -6.72 2.02
C TYR A 125 10.34 -6.50 0.90
N ASN A 126 10.24 -7.49 0.00
CA ASN A 126 9.31 -7.53 -1.11
C ASN A 126 8.58 -8.88 -1.18
N TYR A 127 7.28 -8.89 -0.84
CA TYR A 127 6.46 -10.09 -0.83
C TYR A 127 6.39 -10.83 -2.18
N ARG A 128 6.58 -10.13 -3.31
CA ARG A 128 6.55 -10.75 -4.64
C ARG A 128 7.75 -11.66 -4.86
N GLU A 129 8.91 -11.30 -4.32
CA GLU A 129 10.13 -12.10 -4.41
C GLU A 129 10.01 -13.36 -3.55
N GLU A 130 9.44 -13.24 -2.35
CA GLU A 130 9.12 -14.38 -1.50
C GLU A 130 8.18 -15.38 -2.21
N LEU A 131 7.14 -14.88 -2.88
CA LEU A 131 6.21 -15.71 -3.65
C LEU A 131 6.89 -16.40 -4.86
N LYS A 132 7.84 -15.74 -5.53
CA LYS A 132 8.61 -16.34 -6.63
C LYS A 132 9.47 -17.50 -6.13
N LYS A 133 10.26 -17.26 -5.07
CA LYS A 133 11.13 -18.28 -4.45
C LYS A 133 10.35 -19.54 -4.05
N LYS A 134 9.13 -19.37 -3.51
CA LYS A 134 8.24 -20.49 -3.16
C LYS A 134 7.71 -21.27 -4.35
N LYS A 135 7.41 -20.59 -5.47
CA LYS A 135 6.97 -21.29 -6.69
C LYS A 135 8.10 -22.13 -7.25
N GLU A 136 9.31 -21.58 -7.29
CA GLU A 136 10.52 -22.29 -7.73
C GLU A 136 10.86 -23.48 -6.82
N SER A 137 10.74 -23.32 -5.49
CA SER A 137 10.99 -24.42 -4.57
C SER A 137 9.95 -25.54 -4.69
N LYS A 138 8.68 -25.20 -4.91
CA LYS A 138 7.62 -26.19 -5.18
C LYS A 138 7.89 -26.94 -6.48
N PHE A 139 8.24 -26.23 -7.55
CA PHE A 139 8.54 -26.82 -8.86
C PHE A 139 9.70 -27.83 -8.76
N LYS A 140 10.81 -27.46 -8.10
CA LYS A 140 11.95 -28.36 -7.87
C LYS A 140 11.60 -29.60 -7.03
N ARG A 141 10.64 -29.48 -6.10
CA ARG A 141 10.20 -30.61 -5.28
C ARG A 141 9.37 -31.60 -6.09
N THR A 142 8.40 -31.10 -6.87
CA THR A 142 7.62 -31.94 -7.79
C THR A 142 8.52 -32.66 -8.81
N ASP A 143 9.50 -31.97 -9.39
CA ASP A 143 10.41 -32.57 -10.38
C ASP A 143 11.23 -33.73 -9.77
N LYS A 144 11.78 -33.55 -8.56
CA LYS A 144 12.43 -34.64 -7.81
C LYS A 144 11.49 -35.80 -7.51
N ASP A 145 10.25 -35.54 -7.10
CA ASP A 145 9.29 -36.60 -6.78
C ASP A 145 8.94 -37.43 -8.04
N TYR A 146 8.95 -36.84 -9.25
CA TYR A 146 8.79 -37.56 -10.51
C TYR A 146 9.97 -38.49 -10.82
N TYR A 147 11.22 -38.06 -10.57
CA TYR A 147 12.42 -38.88 -10.80
C TYR A 147 12.62 -40.01 -9.77
N PHE A 148 11.98 -39.94 -8.59
CA PHE A 148 12.04 -41.00 -7.58
C PHE A 148 10.93 -42.07 -7.74
N LEU A 149 9.92 -41.81 -8.57
CA LEU A 149 8.81 -42.74 -8.84
C LEU A 149 8.96 -43.50 -10.19
N SER A 150 10.05 -43.27 -10.92
CA SER A 150 10.44 -43.97 -12.16
C SER A 150 11.61 -44.91 -11.91
#